data_AF-A0A7X1RP38-F1
#
_entry.id   AF-A0A7X1RP38-F1
#
_cell.length_a   1.000
_cell.length_b   1.000
_cell.length_c   1.000
_cell.angle_alpha   90.00
_cell.angle_beta   90.00
_cell.angle_gamma   90.00
#
_symmetry.space_group_name_H-M   'P 1'
#
loop_
_entity.id
_entity.type
_entity.pdbx_description
1 polymer ?
#
loop_
_entity_poly.entity_id
_entity_poly.type
_entity_poly.pdbx_seq_one_letter_code
_entity_poly.pdbx_strand_id
1 'polypeptide(L)'
;MNFVIILVILIAFLLLAFPLHHLLASLSELRKGRNPLGNQLLLIGSILATLSIFLYFFATLSIFLYFFATLSIFLYFFLSIVALSLWLIGCGLICYGAYWNDKQKGTFKKSHHIIRITFAIVLTLILLLF
;
A
#
# COMPACT_ATOMS: atom_id res chain seq x y z
N MET A 1 27.79 -0.80 -5.70
CA MET A 1 26.53 -0.45 -4.98
C MET A 1 26.45 -1.34 -3.75
N ASN A 2 26.19 -0.78 -2.57
CA ASN A 2 26.16 -1.54 -1.32
C ASN A 2 24.98 -2.55 -1.32
N PHE A 3 25.18 -3.77 -0.81
CA PHE A 3 24.16 -4.83 -0.77
C PHE A 3 22.85 -4.36 -0.11
N VAL A 4 22.96 -3.56 0.95
CA VAL A 4 21.82 -2.97 1.67
C VAL A 4 20.98 -2.06 0.77
N ILE A 5 21.63 -1.23 -0.07
CA ILE A 5 20.93 -0.31 -0.97
C ILE A 5 20.14 -1.09 -2.03
N ILE A 6 20.73 -2.16 -2.57
CA ILE A 6 20.04 -3.04 -3.52
C ILE A 6 18.80 -3.66 -2.87
N LEU A 7 18.93 -4.16 -1.63
CA LEU A 7 17.84 -4.79 -0.90
C LEU A 7 16.68 -3.81 -0.66
N VAL A 8 16.96 -2.59 -0.20
CA VAL A 8 15.94 -1.54 0.03
C VAL A 8 15.20 -1.20 -1.26
N ILE A 9 15.92 -1.05 -2.37
CA ILE A 9 15.30 -0.77 -3.67
C ILE A 9 14.37 -1.92 -4.09
N LEU A 10 14.80 -3.17 -3.93
CA LEU A 10 13.97 -4.34 -4.26
C LEU A 10 12.71 -4.41 -3.40
N ILE A 11 12.82 -4.15 -2.09
CA ILE A 11 11.68 -4.11 -1.18
C ILE A 11 10.70 -2.99 -1.58
N ALA A 12 11.21 -1.82 -1.94
CA ALA A 12 10.41 -0.70 -2.42
C ALA A 12 9.54 -1.08 -3.63
N PHE A 13 10.16 -1.72 -4.63
CA PHE A 13 9.46 -2.19 -5.82
C PHE A 13 8.41 -3.25 -5.47
N LEU A 14 8.74 -4.19 -4.58
CA LEU A 14 7.82 -5.23 -4.13
C LEU A 14 6.59 -4.64 -3.41
N LEU A 15 6.81 -3.68 -2.51
CA LEU A 15 5.74 -2.99 -1.78
C LEU A 15 4.84 -2.19 -2.71
N LEU A 16 5.42 -1.51 -3.71
CA LEU A 16 4.68 -0.67 -4.65
C LEU A 16 3.89 -1.47 -5.70
N ALA A 17 4.36 -2.66 -6.05
CA ALA A 17 3.72 -3.51 -7.06
C ALA A 17 2.27 -3.88 -6.69
N PHE A 18 2.02 -4.19 -5.41
CA PHE A 18 0.69 -4.58 -4.92
C PHE A 18 -0.38 -3.49 -5.11
N PRO A 19 -0.23 -2.27 -4.55
CA PRO A 19 -1.23 -1.22 -4.73
C PRO A 19 -1.29 -0.72 -6.18
N LEU A 20 -0.18 -0.67 -6.93
CA LEU A 20 -0.22 -0.26 -8.33
C LEU A 20 -1.03 -1.23 -9.19
N HIS A 21 -0.85 -2.54 -9.03
CA HIS A 21 -1.62 -3.52 -9.79
C HIS A 21 -3.14 -3.34 -9.58
N HIS A 22 -3.56 -3.09 -8.35
CA HIS A 22 -4.97 -2.84 -8.02
C HIS A 22 -5.46 -1.45 -8.44
N LEU A 23 -4.59 -0.44 -8.44
CA LEU A 23 -4.87 0.88 -8.98
C LEU A 23 -5.18 0.78 -10.48
N LEU A 24 -4.31 0.13 -11.26
CA LEU A 24 -4.50 -0.05 -12.69
C LEU A 24 -5.78 -0.85 -13.00
N ALA A 25 -6.05 -1.89 -12.22
CA ALA A 25 -7.27 -2.68 -12.36
C ALA A 25 -8.55 -1.84 -12.12
N SER A 26 -8.58 -1.05 -11.04
CA SER A 26 -9.73 -0.20 -10.73
C SER A 26 -9.92 0.92 -11.75
N LEU A 27 -8.84 1.55 -12.22
CA LEU A 27 -8.87 2.58 -13.26
C LEU A 27 -9.36 2.02 -14.60
N SER A 28 -8.93 0.81 -14.98
CA SER A 28 -9.39 0.15 -16.21
C SER A 28 -10.90 -0.08 -16.18
N GLU A 29 -11.44 -0.49 -15.04
CA GLU A 29 -12.87 -0.75 -14.89
C GLU A 29 -13.68 0.55 -14.83
N LEU A 30 -13.17 1.59 -14.16
CA LEU A 30 -13.78 2.92 -14.13
C LEU A 30 -13.81 3.56 -15.53
N ARG A 31 -12.75 3.38 -16.34
CA ARG A 31 -12.71 3.83 -17.73
C ARG A 31 -13.80 3.18 -18.61
N LYS A 32 -14.25 1.97 -18.25
CA LYS A 32 -15.37 1.29 -18.92
C LYS A 32 -16.74 1.73 -18.39
N GLY A 33 -16.80 2.78 -17.56
CA GLY A 33 -18.04 3.27 -16.93
C GLY A 33 -18.53 2.39 -15.77
N ARG A 34 -17.77 1.38 -15.35
CA ARG A 34 -18.17 0.48 -14.25
C ARG A 34 -17.72 1.03 -12.91
N ASN A 35 -18.66 1.63 -12.18
CA ASN A 35 -18.43 2.22 -10.87
C ASN A 35 -19.15 1.48 -9.70
N PRO A 36 -19.01 0.15 -9.55
CA PRO A 36 -19.47 -0.54 -8.36
C PRO A 36 -18.64 -0.11 -7.15
N LEU A 37 -19.24 -0.21 -5.96
CA LEU A 37 -18.61 0.11 -4.69
C LEU A 37 -17.24 -0.59 -4.53
N GLY A 38 -17.10 -1.85 -4.98
CA GLY A 38 -15.83 -2.56 -4.91
C GLY A 38 -14.70 -1.96 -5.76
N ASN A 39 -15.01 -1.35 -6.91
CA ASN A 39 -14.01 -0.62 -7.72
C ASN A 39 -13.60 0.69 -7.05
N GLN A 40 -14.53 1.39 -6.39
CA GLN A 40 -14.22 2.60 -5.63
C GLN A 40 -13.31 2.29 -4.45
N LEU A 41 -13.62 1.24 -3.69
CA LEU A 41 -12.77 0.78 -2.59
C LEU A 41 -11.38 0.36 -3.06
N LEU A 42 -11.29 -0.34 -4.21
CA LEU A 42 -10.01 -0.67 -4.82
C LEU A 42 -9.21 0.57 -5.19
N LEU A 43 -9.85 1.57 -5.80
CA LEU A 43 -9.21 2.82 -6.18
C LEU A 43 -8.69 3.57 -4.94
N ILE A 44 -9.58 3.85 -3.98
CA ILE A 44 -9.27 4.60 -2.77
C ILE A 44 -8.19 3.86 -1.96
N GLY A 45 -8.35 2.55 -1.76
CA GLY A 45 -7.38 1.74 -1.04
C GLY A 45 -6.01 1.74 -1.70
N SER A 46 -5.95 1.66 -3.03
CA SER A 46 -4.69 1.69 -3.77
C SER A 46 -4.01 3.06 -3.71
N ILE A 47 -4.77 4.15 -3.77
CA ILE A 47 -4.25 5.51 -3.58
C ILE A 47 -3.69 5.66 -2.16
N LEU A 48 -4.42 5.19 -1.15
CA LEU A 48 -4.01 5.29 0.25
C LEU A 48 -2.73 4.50 0.54
N ALA A 49 -2.63 3.27 0.03
CA ALA A 49 -1.45 2.43 0.16
C ALA A 49 -0.24 2.99 -0.62
N THR A 50 -0.47 3.59 -1.81
CA THR A 50 0.61 4.24 -2.57
C THR A 50 1.11 5.51 -1.86
N LEU A 51 0.18 6.32 -1.34
CA LEU A 51 0.50 7.51 -0.55
C LEU A 51 1.27 7.15 0.72
N SER A 52 0.88 6.07 1.39
CA SER A 52 1.60 5.53 2.55
C SER A 52 3.08 5.25 2.23
N ILE A 53 3.35 4.51 1.15
CA ILE A 53 4.73 4.22 0.73
C ILE A 53 5.50 5.53 0.47
N PHE A 54 4.87 6.49 -0.21
CA PHE A 54 5.50 7.79 -0.48
C PHE A 54 5.84 8.55 0.82
N LEU A 55 4.94 8.56 1.80
CA LEU A 55 5.18 9.18 3.10
C LEU A 55 6.29 8.47 3.88
N TYR A 56 6.41 7.16 3.77
CA TYR A 56 7.49 6.38 4.40
C TYR A 56 8.87 6.75 3.82
N PHE A 57 8.96 6.89 2.49
CA PHE A 57 10.17 7.40 1.83
C PHE A 57 10.52 8.82 2.24
N PHE A 58 9.52 9.71 2.32
CA PHE A 58 9.73 11.09 2.74
C PHE A 58 10.18 11.18 4.21
N ALA A 59 9.59 10.39 5.11
CA ALA A 59 9.99 10.30 6.51
C ALA A 59 11.48 9.90 6.62
N THR A 60 11.88 8.88 5.87
CA THR A 60 13.27 8.40 5.84
C THR A 60 14.23 9.46 5.29
N LEU A 61 13.88 10.14 4.20
CA LEU A 61 14.71 11.19 3.59
C LEU A 61 14.87 12.41 4.51
N SER A 62 13.84 12.76 5.28
CA SER A 62 13.88 13.92 6.19
C SER A 62 14.92 13.77 7.32
N ILE A 63 15.21 12.55 7.78
CA ILE A 63 16.28 12.29 8.75
C ILE A 63 17.65 12.71 8.22
N PHE A 64 17.91 12.50 6.93
CA PHE A 64 19.23 12.81 6.33
C PHE A 64 19.44 14.31 6.04
N LEU A 65 18.36 15.09 5.91
CA LEU A 65 18.42 16.49 5.49
C LEU A 65 18.34 17.50 6.65
N TYR A 66 17.78 17.13 7.82
CA TYR A 66 17.50 18.08 8.89
C TYR A 66 18.59 18.15 9.97
N PHE A 67 19.29 19.27 10.00
CA PHE A 67 20.28 19.70 11.00
C PHE A 67 19.69 20.00 12.40
N PHE A 68 18.36 20.21 12.51
CA PHE A 68 17.65 20.44 13.78
C PHE A 68 17.08 19.11 14.33
N ALA A 69 17.82 18.50 15.26
CA ALA A 69 17.58 17.11 15.67
C ALA A 69 16.21 16.85 16.33
N THR A 70 15.68 17.76 17.16
CA THR A 70 14.49 17.45 17.98
C THR A 70 13.16 17.48 17.20
N LEU A 71 12.96 18.47 16.32
CA LEU A 71 11.73 18.58 15.52
C LEU A 71 11.68 17.48 14.43
N SER A 72 12.83 17.13 13.86
CA SER A 72 12.95 16.08 12.84
C SER A 72 12.57 14.70 13.39
N ILE A 73 13.05 14.36 14.59
CA ILE A 73 12.73 13.07 15.23
C ILE A 73 11.23 12.93 15.52
N PHE A 74 10.59 13.98 16.05
CA PHE A 74 9.15 13.96 16.31
C PHE A 74 8.34 13.76 15.02
N LEU A 75 8.67 14.50 13.96
CA LEU A 75 8.02 14.39 12.66
C LEU A 75 8.24 13.02 12.02
N TYR A 76 9.43 12.43 12.16
CA TYR A 76 9.71 11.08 11.69
C TYR A 76 8.78 10.04 12.33
N PHE A 77 8.70 10.02 13.67
CA PHE A 77 7.83 9.06 14.37
C PHE A 77 6.35 9.28 14.02
N PHE A 78 5.90 10.53 14.02
CA PHE A 78 4.52 10.86 13.66
C PHE A 78 4.19 10.43 12.22
N LEU A 79 5.05 10.76 11.26
CA LEU A 79 4.82 10.45 9.85
C LEU A 79 4.90 8.95 9.57
N SER A 80 5.78 8.22 10.26
CA SER A 80 5.88 6.76 10.17
C SER A 80 4.61 6.07 10.69
N ILE A 81 4.05 6.53 11.80
CA ILE A 81 2.78 6.02 12.34
C ILE A 81 1.62 6.30 11.37
N VAL A 82 1.56 7.51 10.82
CA VAL A 82 0.54 7.89 9.82
C VAL A 82 0.69 7.04 8.57
N ALA A 83 1.90 6.85 8.06
CA ALA A 83 2.18 6.01 6.90
C ALA A 83 1.71 4.56 7.14
N LEU A 84 2.07 3.94 8.26
CA LEU A 84 1.65 2.57 8.58
C LEU A 84 0.12 2.46 8.72
N SER A 85 -0.52 3.45 9.32
CA SER A 85 -1.99 3.50 9.44
C SER A 85 -2.66 3.54 8.07
N LEU A 86 -2.17 4.41 7.17
CA LEU A 86 -2.66 4.53 5.80
C LEU A 86 -2.41 3.24 4.99
N TRP A 87 -1.29 2.56 5.23
CA TRP A 87 -0.97 1.26 4.60
C TRP A 87 -2.00 0.20 4.99
N LEU A 88 -2.26 0.03 6.29
CA LEU A 88 -3.19 -0.96 6.82
C LEU A 88 -4.61 -0.71 6.31
N ILE A 89 -5.07 0.54 6.36
CA ILE A 89 -6.39 0.93 5.83
C ILE A 89 -6.43 0.69 4.32
N GLY A 90 -5.40 1.10 3.59
CA GLY A 90 -5.31 0.91 2.14
C GLY A 90 -5.38 -0.56 1.72
N CYS A 91 -4.57 -1.42 2.36
CA CYS A 91 -4.58 -2.86 2.12
C CYS A 91 -5.92 -3.50 2.47
N GLY A 92 -6.54 -3.10 3.58
CA GLY A 92 -7.87 -3.55 3.97
C GLY A 92 -8.94 -3.21 2.93
N LEU A 93 -8.95 -1.95 2.47
CA LEU A 93 -9.87 -1.48 1.42
C LEU A 93 -9.65 -2.20 0.09
N ILE A 94 -8.40 -2.45 -0.32
CA ILE A 94 -8.07 -3.21 -1.54
C ILE A 94 -8.60 -4.65 -1.45
N CYS A 95 -8.34 -5.34 -0.33
CA CYS A 95 -8.75 -6.73 -0.15
C CYS A 95 -10.28 -6.84 -0.09
N TYR A 96 -10.93 -5.94 0.65
CA TYR A 96 -12.38 -5.90 0.78
C TYR A 96 -13.08 -5.50 -0.53
N GLY A 97 -12.56 -4.51 -1.25
CA GLY A 97 -13.10 -4.06 -2.53
C GLY A 97 -13.08 -5.16 -3.58
N ALA A 98 -12.00 -5.93 -3.67
CA ALA A 98 -11.93 -7.09 -4.54
C ALA A 98 -12.84 -8.24 -4.11
N TYR A 99 -12.89 -8.52 -2.81
CA TYR A 99 -13.85 -9.49 -2.26
C TYR A 99 -15.28 -9.14 -2.65
N TRP A 100 -15.67 -7.88 -2.50
CA TRP A 100 -17.01 -7.40 -2.85
C TRP A 100 -17.28 -7.53 -4.36
N ASN A 101 -16.32 -7.14 -5.20
CA ASN A 101 -16.44 -7.25 -6.64
C ASN A 101 -16.65 -8.69 -7.13
N ASP A 102 -15.87 -9.64 -6.61
CA ASP A 102 -15.95 -11.04 -7.03
C ASP A 102 -17.27 -11.68 -6.55
N LYS A 103 -17.77 -11.25 -5.37
CA LYS A 103 -19.09 -11.65 -4.85
C LYS A 103 -20.23 -11.14 -5.73
N GLN A 104 -20.19 -9.87 -6.15
CA GLN A 104 -21.22 -9.28 -7.02
C GLN A 104 -21.22 -9.90 -8.43
N LYS A 105 -20.04 -10.31 -8.93
CA LYS A 105 -19.90 -10.96 -10.25
C LYS A 105 -20.17 -12.48 -10.22
N GLY A 106 -20.43 -13.07 -9.05
CA GLY A 106 -20.60 -14.52 -8.90
C GLY A 106 -19.33 -15.34 -9.19
N THR A 107 -18.15 -14.72 -9.22
CA THR A 107 -16.86 -15.35 -9.56
C THR A 107 -15.97 -15.59 -8.33
N PHE A 108 -16.58 -15.54 -7.15
CA PHE A 108 -15.90 -15.63 -5.86
C PHE A 108 -15.15 -16.94 -5.67
N LYS A 109 -13.82 -16.83 -5.49
CA LYS A 109 -12.94 -17.96 -5.14
C LYS A 109 -12.24 -17.69 -3.82
N LYS A 110 -12.60 -18.44 -2.77
CA LYS A 110 -12.05 -18.28 -1.41
C LYS A 110 -10.51 -18.30 -1.40
N SER A 111 -9.89 -19.24 -2.12
CA SER A 111 -8.43 -19.39 -2.18
C SER A 111 -7.72 -18.14 -2.68
N HIS A 112 -8.25 -17.50 -3.74
CA HIS A 112 -7.67 -16.29 -4.30
C HIS A 112 -7.65 -15.12 -3.30
N HIS A 113 -8.70 -14.95 -2.51
CA HIS A 113 -8.74 -13.91 -1.49
C HIS A 113 -7.86 -14.21 -0.29
N ILE A 114 -7.76 -15.47 0.13
CA ILE A 114 -6.83 -15.88 1.20
C ILE A 114 -5.40 -15.54 0.78
N ILE A 115 -4.99 -15.93 -0.43
CA ILE A 115 -3.65 -15.61 -0.96
C ILE A 115 -3.41 -14.09 -0.96
N ARG A 116 -4.39 -13.29 -1.38
CA ARG A 116 -4.28 -11.83 -1.38
C ARG A 116 -4.08 -11.26 0.03
N ILE A 117 -4.85 -11.73 1.00
CA ILE A 117 -4.74 -11.29 2.40
C ILE A 117 -3.39 -11.71 2.97
N THR A 118 -2.96 -12.96 2.76
CA THR A 118 -1.66 -13.45 3.18
C THR A 118 -0.53 -12.59 2.60
N PHE A 119 -0.59 -12.27 1.32
CA PHE A 119 0.39 -11.40 0.67
C PHE A 119 0.41 -9.99 1.29
N ALA A 120 -0.76 -9.39 1.53
CA ALA A 120 -0.86 -8.09 2.20
C ALA A 120 -0.27 -8.11 3.62
N ILE A 121 -0.47 -9.19 4.38
CA ILE A 121 0.13 -9.37 5.71
C ILE A 121 1.65 -9.46 5.60
N VAL A 122 2.18 -10.28 4.69
CA VAL A 122 3.62 -10.43 4.49
C VAL A 122 4.26 -9.08 4.11
N LEU A 123 3.65 -8.32 3.19
CA LEU A 123 4.13 -6.99 2.83
C LEU A 123 4.10 -6.01 4.02
N THR A 124 3.06 -6.09 4.84
CA THR A 124 2.96 -5.26 6.06
C THR A 124 4.06 -5.61 7.07
N LEU A 125 4.35 -6.90 7.25
CA LEU A 125 5.45 -7.33 8.11
C LEU A 125 6.80 -6.85 7.59
N ILE A 126 7.02 -6.91 6.27
CA ILE A 126 8.23 -6.35 5.65
C ILE A 126 8.34 -4.85 5.92
N LEU A 127 7.26 -4.09 5.72
CA LEU A 127 7.22 -2.65 6.00
C LEU A 127 7.45 -2.30 7.48
N LEU A 128 7.07 -3.19 8.40
CA LEU A 128 7.32 -3.00 9.84
C LEU A 128 8.78 -3.27 10.23
N LEU A 129 9.45 -4.18 9.50
CA LEU A 129 10.80 -4.64 9.81
C LEU A 129 11.91 -3.81 9.13
N PHE A 130 11.58 -3.05 8.08
CA PHE A 130 12.52 -2.32 7.24
C PHE A 130 12.16 -0.82 7.16
#